data_AF-A0A0B6YFE0-F1
#
_entry.id   AF-A0A0B6YFE0-F1
#
_cell.length_a   1.000
_cell.length_b   1.000
_cell.length_c   1.000
_cell.angle_alpha   90.00
_cell.angle_beta   90.00
_cell.angle_gamma   90.00
#
_symmetry.space_group_name_H-M   'P 1'
#
loop_
_entity.id
_entity.type
_entity.pdbx_description
1 polymer ?
#
loop_
_entity_poly.entity_id
_entity_poly.type
_entity_poly.pdbx_seq_one_letter_code
_entity_poly.pdbx_strand_id
1 'polypeptide(L)'
;FYGPLYHSNHDAVLLTIMKGRDYGLPDYNTVRVNMGLEEKTSFESVNPALALSNPTLIDAFRNVHKGNLSTVDMFVGGMMESTPDGPGELFSHILYDQFIRLRDGDRFWFENTANGL
;
A
#
# COMPACT_ATOMS: atom_id res chain seq x y z
N PHE A 1 -14.69 9.66 19.77
CA PHE A 1 -13.89 10.83 19.37
C PHE A 1 -12.62 10.30 18.73
N TYR A 2 -12.47 10.46 17.41
CA TYR A 2 -11.34 9.95 16.64
C TYR A 2 -10.52 11.14 16.13
N GLY A 3 -9.91 11.86 17.06
CA GLY A 3 -9.04 13.00 16.76
C GLY A 3 -7.97 13.14 17.84
N PRO A 4 -6.74 13.58 17.52
CA PRO A 4 -5.69 13.83 18.50
C PRO A 4 -6.08 15.01 19.40
N LEU A 5 -5.29 15.25 20.46
CA LEU A 5 -5.56 16.17 21.58
C LEU A 5 -6.15 17.55 21.18
N TYR A 6 -5.86 18.07 19.98
CA TYR A 6 -6.21 19.42 19.54
C TYR A 6 -7.52 19.54 18.74
N HIS A 7 -8.01 18.46 18.12
CA HIS A 7 -9.20 18.52 17.26
C HIS A 7 -10.08 17.28 17.43
N SER A 8 -11.40 17.46 17.39
CA SER A 8 -12.37 16.36 17.52
C SER A 8 -12.34 15.36 16.36
N ASN A 9 -11.90 15.82 15.18
CA ASN A 9 -11.84 15.05 13.93
C ASN A 9 -10.46 15.17 13.27
N HIS A 10 -10.09 14.16 12.49
CA HIS A 10 -8.90 14.13 11.65
C HIS A 10 -9.15 13.38 10.33
N ASP A 11 -8.25 13.54 9.36
CA ASP A 11 -8.25 12.73 8.14
C ASP A 11 -7.34 11.50 8.34
N ALA A 12 -7.95 10.31 8.35
CA ALA A 12 -7.24 9.05 8.56
C ALA A 12 -6.30 8.68 7.40
N VAL A 13 -6.64 9.06 6.18
CA VAL A 13 -5.82 8.81 4.98
C VAL A 13 -4.58 9.70 5.02
N LEU A 14 -4.77 10.99 5.31
CA LEU A 14 -3.68 11.93 5.51
C LEU A 14 -2.73 11.44 6.61
N LEU A 15 -3.26 11.00 7.75
CA LEU A 15 -2.45 10.49 8.85
C LEU A 15 -1.67 9.24 8.47
N THR A 16 -2.23 8.37 7.64
CA THR A 16 -1.53 7.17 7.16
C THR A 16 -0.36 7.53 6.24
N ILE A 17 -0.57 8.48 5.32
CA ILE A 17 0.50 9.01 4.46
C ILE A 17 1.59 9.67 5.30
N MET A 18 1.22 10.54 6.24
CA MET A 18 2.17 11.25 7.09
C MET A 18 2.96 10.29 8.00
N LYS A 19 2.31 9.25 8.56
CA LYS A 19 3.00 8.20 9.31
C LYS A 19 3.97 7.42 8.43
N GLY A 20 3.60 7.11 7.19
CA GLY A 20 4.49 6.45 6.26
C GLY A 20 5.77 7.25 6.01
N ARG A 21 5.63 8.57 5.86
CA ARG A 21 6.77 9.50 5.71
C ARG A 21 7.59 9.62 7.00
N ASP A 22 6.94 9.68 8.16
CA ASP A 22 7.60 9.73 9.48
C ASP A 22 8.42 8.46 9.75
N TYR A 23 7.90 7.29 9.37
CA TYR A 23 8.63 6.01 9.46
C TYR A 23 9.69 5.83 8.37
N GLY A 24 9.81 6.76 7.42
CA GLY A 24 10.77 6.68 6.32
C GLY A 24 10.48 5.54 5.36
N LEU A 25 9.21 5.23 5.11
CA LEU A 25 8.85 4.22 4.12
C LEU A 25 9.33 4.65 2.71
N PRO A 26 9.91 3.73 1.92
CA PRO A 26 10.35 4.05 0.56
C PRO A 26 9.18 4.43 -0.36
N ASP A 27 9.51 5.00 -1.52
CA ASP A 27 8.51 5.24 -2.57
C ASP A 27 7.93 3.94 -3.11
N TYR A 28 6.79 4.06 -3.76
CA TYR A 28 6.00 2.95 -4.29
C TYR A 28 6.81 1.99 -5.19
N ASN A 29 7.60 2.50 -6.13
CA ASN A 29 8.35 1.64 -7.06
C ASN A 29 9.54 0.98 -6.36
N THR A 30 10.22 1.69 -5.44
CA THR A 30 11.27 1.09 -4.62
C THR A 30 10.73 -0.06 -3.77
N VAL A 31 9.55 0.07 -3.16
CA VAL A 31 8.94 -1.04 -2.41
C VAL A 31 8.57 -2.21 -3.33
N ARG A 32 8.02 -1.95 -4.53
CA ARG A 32 7.71 -3.01 -5.51
C ARG A 32 8.94 -3.83 -5.87
N VAL A 33 10.04 -3.16 -6.23
CA VAL A 33 11.31 -3.83 -6.59
C VAL A 33 11.87 -4.62 -5.41
N ASN A 34 11.84 -4.06 -4.20
CA ASN A 34 12.30 -4.75 -2.99
C ASN A 34 11.46 -6.00 -2.64
N MET A 35 10.19 -6.02 -3.05
CA MET A 35 9.30 -7.17 -2.92
C MET A 35 9.41 -8.15 -4.10
N GLY A 36 10.31 -7.91 -5.07
CA GLY A 36 10.47 -8.74 -6.27
C GLY A 36 9.40 -8.54 -7.34
N LEU A 37 8.60 -7.46 -7.24
CA LEU A 37 7.58 -7.11 -8.22
C LEU A 37 8.15 -6.19 -9.30
N GLU A 38 7.55 -6.21 -10.49
CA GLU A 38 7.96 -5.33 -11.59
C GLU A 38 7.66 -3.86 -11.27
N GLU A 39 8.58 -2.98 -11.64
CA GLU A 39 8.39 -1.54 -11.54
C GLU A 39 7.27 -1.07 -12.48
N LYS A 40 6.43 -0.12 -12.03
CA LYS A 40 5.47 0.55 -12.91
C LYS A 40 6.14 1.71 -13.64
N THR A 41 6.02 1.72 -14.97
CA THR A 41 6.68 2.72 -15.84
C THR A 41 5.79 3.91 -16.18
N SER A 42 4.47 3.80 -15.99
CA SER A 42 3.51 4.87 -16.23
C SER A 42 2.36 4.86 -15.21
N PHE A 43 1.68 5.99 -15.06
CA PHE A 43 0.53 6.10 -14.15
C PHE A 43 -0.62 5.16 -14.57
N GLU A 44 -0.81 4.95 -15.87
CA GLU A 44 -1.78 4.01 -16.42
C GLU A 44 -1.44 2.55 -16.06
N SER A 45 -0.13 2.23 -15.96
CA SER A 45 0.32 0.87 -15.64
C SER A 45 0.08 0.47 -14.17
N VAL A 46 -0.15 1.46 -13.28
CA VAL A 46 -0.52 1.21 -11.88
C VAL A 46 -1.87 0.49 -11.81
N ASN A 47 -2.83 0.91 -12.63
CA ASN A 47 -4.12 0.24 -12.73
C ASN A 47 -4.73 0.42 -14.14
N PRO A 48 -4.47 -0.53 -15.05
CA PRO A 48 -4.95 -0.43 -16.44
C PRO A 48 -6.48 -0.39 -16.55
N ALA A 49 -7.19 -1.11 -15.68
CA ALA A 49 -8.65 -1.10 -15.67
C ALA A 49 -9.21 0.26 -15.20
N LEU A 50 -8.57 0.88 -14.21
CA LEU A 50 -8.92 2.22 -13.76
C LEU A 50 -8.61 3.27 -14.83
N ALA A 51 -7.50 3.12 -15.56
CA ALA A 51 -7.17 4.02 -16.66
C ALA A 51 -8.22 4.01 -17.78
N LEU A 52 -8.82 2.85 -18.05
CA LEU A 52 -9.91 2.73 -19.03
C LEU A 52 -11.25 3.26 -18.51
N SER A 53 -11.57 2.99 -17.24
CA SER A 53 -12.87 3.35 -16.66
C SER A 53 -12.95 4.80 -16.14
N ASN A 54 -11.85 5.36 -15.67
CA ASN A 54 -11.77 6.71 -15.12
C ASN A 54 -10.42 7.38 -15.41
N PRO A 55 -10.17 7.80 -16.67
CA PRO A 55 -8.93 8.47 -17.07
C PRO A 55 -8.69 9.79 -16.31
N THR A 56 -9.77 10.51 -15.95
CA THR A 56 -9.67 11.77 -15.18
C THR A 56 -9.00 11.57 -13.83
N LEU A 57 -9.24 10.44 -13.17
CA LEU A 57 -8.58 10.13 -11.89
C LEU A 57 -7.10 9.82 -12.08
N ILE A 58 -6.72 9.11 -13.14
CA ILE A 58 -5.32 8.87 -13.49
C ILE A 58 -4.61 10.19 -13.82
N ASP A 59 -5.25 11.10 -14.53
CA ASP A 59 -4.71 12.44 -14.82
C ASP A 59 -4.54 13.26 -13.54
N ALA A 60 -5.52 13.23 -12.63
CA ALA A 60 -5.39 13.90 -11.33
C ALA A 60 -4.23 13.32 -10.51
N PHE A 61 -4.10 11.99 -10.47
CA PHE A 61 -3.00 11.30 -9.82
C PHE A 61 -1.64 11.69 -10.42
N ARG A 62 -1.52 11.68 -11.75
CA ARG A 62 -0.34 12.16 -12.48
C ARG A 62 0.00 13.61 -12.12
N ASN A 63 -1.00 14.49 -12.09
CA ASN A 63 -0.80 15.92 -11.85
C ASN A 63 -0.30 16.23 -10.44
N VAL A 64 -0.86 15.56 -9.42
CA VAL A 64 -0.40 15.70 -8.02
C VAL A 64 1.09 15.32 -7.88
N HIS A 65 1.51 14.30 -8.62
CA HIS A 65 2.90 13.83 -8.64
C HIS A 65 3.76 14.49 -9.74
N LYS A 66 3.27 15.55 -10.40
CA LYS A 66 3.97 16.29 -11.46
C LYS A 66 4.53 15.39 -12.58
N GLY A 67 3.81 14.30 -12.89
CA GLY A 67 4.25 13.31 -13.87
C GLY A 67 5.42 12.42 -13.44
N ASN A 68 5.85 12.47 -12.16
CA ASN A 68 6.94 11.66 -11.65
C ASN A 68 6.46 10.55 -10.69
N LEU A 69 6.50 9.29 -11.15
CA LEU A 69 6.12 8.12 -10.36
C LEU A 69 7.02 7.92 -9.12
N SER A 70 8.28 8.37 -9.14
CA SER A 70 9.20 8.20 -8.01
C SER A 70 8.80 9.03 -6.78
N THR A 71 7.81 9.90 -6.91
CA THR A 71 7.28 10.72 -5.80
C THR A 71 6.04 10.12 -5.15
N VAL A 72 5.57 8.97 -5.65
CA VAL A 72 4.37 8.30 -5.15
C VAL A 72 4.71 7.60 -3.84
N ASP A 73 4.03 7.99 -2.76
CA ASP A 73 4.11 7.27 -1.48
C ASP A 73 3.59 5.83 -1.68
N MET A 74 4.26 4.83 -1.08
CA MET A 74 3.85 3.42 -1.17
C MET A 74 2.36 3.21 -0.86
N PHE A 75 1.85 3.88 0.18
CA PHE A 75 0.43 3.74 0.55
C PHE A 75 -0.51 4.23 -0.56
N VAL A 76 -0.21 5.38 -1.19
CA VAL A 76 -1.00 5.94 -2.29
C VAL A 76 -0.96 5.02 -3.50
N GLY A 77 0.24 4.54 -3.86
CA GLY A 77 0.40 3.61 -4.98
C GLY A 77 -0.37 2.30 -4.77
N GLY A 78 -0.27 1.68 -3.60
CA GLY A 78 -1.03 0.45 -3.29
C GLY A 78 -2.54 0.65 -3.27
N MET A 79 -3.02 1.83 -2.85
CA MET A 79 -4.44 2.19 -2.98
C MET A 79 -4.86 2.33 -4.44
N MET A 80 -4.03 2.94 -5.28
CA MET A 80 -4.31 3.12 -6.72
C MET A 80 -4.31 1.79 -7.49
N GLU A 81 -3.55 0.78 -7.05
CA GLU A 81 -3.58 -0.57 -7.62
C GLU A 81 -4.87 -1.35 -7.27
N SER A 82 -5.63 -0.92 -6.25
CA SER A 82 -6.75 -1.72 -5.73
C SER A 82 -7.90 -1.85 -6.72
N THR A 83 -8.58 -2.98 -6.65
CA THR A 83 -9.71 -3.33 -7.53
C THR A 83 -10.97 -3.58 -6.70
N PRO A 84 -12.17 -3.65 -7.31
CA PRO A 84 -13.38 -4.03 -6.59
C PRO A 84 -13.29 -5.41 -5.90
N ASP A 85 -12.42 -6.28 -6.40
CA ASP A 85 -12.25 -7.64 -5.89
C ASP A 85 -11.22 -7.75 -4.75
N GLY A 86 -10.47 -6.69 -4.47
CA GLY A 86 -9.49 -6.70 -3.40
C GLY A 86 -8.29 -5.76 -3.58
N PRO A 87 -7.30 -5.90 -2.69
CA PRO A 87 -6.08 -5.08 -2.74
C PRO A 87 -5.30 -5.31 -4.04
N GLY A 88 -4.52 -4.30 -4.41
CA GLY A 88 -3.55 -4.40 -5.49
C GLY A 88 -2.50 -5.50 -5.27
N GLU A 89 -1.70 -5.76 -6.29
CA GLU A 89 -0.61 -6.74 -6.26
C GLU A 89 0.38 -6.45 -5.12
N LEU A 90 0.78 -5.19 -4.93
CA LEU A 90 1.73 -4.78 -3.91
C LEU A 90 1.21 -5.06 -2.51
N PHE A 91 -0.01 -4.60 -2.20
CA PHE A 91 -0.61 -4.81 -0.88
C PHE A 91 -0.93 -6.28 -0.63
N SER A 92 -1.39 -7.00 -1.65
CA SER A 92 -1.60 -8.45 -1.55
C SER A 92 -0.30 -9.17 -1.18
N HIS A 93 0.79 -8.84 -1.86
CA HIS A 93 2.10 -9.44 -1.59
C HIS A 93 2.61 -9.11 -0.18
N ILE A 94 2.57 -7.84 0.23
CA ILE A 94 3.01 -7.40 1.56
C ILE A 94 2.19 -8.10 2.67
N LEU A 95 0.86 -8.12 2.52
CA LEU A 95 -0.02 -8.76 3.51
C LEU A 95 0.25 -10.26 3.58
N TYR A 96 0.30 -10.93 2.44
CA TYR A 96 0.55 -12.37 2.37
C TYR A 96 1.87 -12.75 3.03
N ASP A 97 2.96 -12.12 2.63
CA ASP A 97 4.30 -12.33 3.17
C ASP A 97 4.36 -12.05 4.69
N GLN A 98 3.71 -10.98 5.15
CA GLN A 98 3.63 -10.69 6.58
C GLN A 98 2.84 -11.75 7.37
N PHE A 99 1.72 -12.24 6.83
CA PHE A 99 0.91 -13.28 7.48
C PHE A 99 1.62 -14.64 7.50
N ILE A 100 2.38 -14.99 6.45
CA ILE A 100 3.21 -16.20 6.44
C ILE A 100 4.26 -16.12 7.54
N ARG A 101 5.00 -15.00 7.66
CA ARG A 101 5.97 -14.82 8.75
C ARG A 101 5.34 -14.89 10.14
N LEU A 102 4.15 -14.30 10.30
CA LEU A 102 3.43 -14.37 11.58
C LEU A 102 3.07 -15.81 11.93
N ARG A 103 2.50 -16.56 10.99
CA ARG A 103 2.13 -17.96 11.19
C ARG A 103 3.34 -18.83 11.51
N ASP A 104 4.35 -18.78 10.66
CA ASP A 104 5.50 -19.69 10.72
C ASP A 104 6.46 -19.32 11.88
N GLY A 105 6.49 -18.05 12.28
CA GLY A 105 7.31 -17.55 13.38
C GLY A 105 6.65 -17.68 14.76
N ASP A 106 5.35 -17.96 14.84
CA ASP A 106 4.65 -18.04 16.11
C ASP A 106 4.75 -19.45 16.72
N ARG A 107 5.54 -19.56 17.79
CA ARG A 107 5.64 -20.81 18.58
C ARG A 107 4.28 -21.25 19.11
N PHE A 108 3.39 -20.32 19.41
CA PHE A 108 2.06 -20.57 19.94
C PHE A 108 0.98 -20.67 18.86
N TRP A 109 1.37 -20.74 17.58
CA TRP A 109 0.43 -20.99 16.50
C TRP A 109 -0.37 -22.28 16.78
N PHE A 110 -1.68 -22.22 16.64
CA PHE A 110 -2.56 -23.32 17.07
C PHE A 110 -2.34 -24.62 16.27
N GLU A 111 -1.85 -24.53 15.02
CA GLU A 111 -1.53 -25.71 14.20
C GLU A 111 -0.13 -26.28 14.48
N ASN A 112 0.68 -25.61 15.32
CA ASN A 112 2.01 -26.07 15.66
C ASN A 112 1.95 -27.23 16.66
N THR A 113 1.98 -28.47 16.17
CA THR A 113 1.94 -29.68 17.01
C THR A 113 3.12 -29.85 17.97
N ALA A 114 4.20 -29.08 17.79
CA ALA A 114 5.36 -29.09 18.68
C ALA A 114 5.21 -28.17 19.91
N ASN A 115 4.14 -27.38 20.01
CA ASN A 115 3.95 -26.41 21.09
C ASN A 115 3.52 -27.05 22.43
N GLY A 116 2.99 -28.28 22.41
CA GLY A 116 2.57 -29.03 23.60
C GLY A 116 1.39 -28.42 24.35
N LEU A 117 0.59 -27.57 23.70
CA LEU A 117 -0.62 -26.94 24.25
C LEU A 117 -1.91 -27.63 23.79
#